data_AF-A0A526RSD1-F1
#
_entry.id   AF-A0A526RSD1-F1
#
_cell.length_a   1.000
_cell.length_b   1.000
_cell.length_c   1.000
_cell.angle_alpha   90.00
_cell.angle_beta   90.00
_cell.angle_gamma   90.00
#
_symmetry.space_group_name_H-M   'P 1'
#
loop_
_entity.id
_entity.type
_entity.pdbx_description
1 polymer ?
#
loop_
_entity_poly.entity_id
_entity_poly.type
_entity_poly.pdbx_seq_one_letter_code
_entity_poly.pdbx_strand_id
1 'polypeptide(L)'
;GIKPRARIRAFANIGSEPVLMLTGPVDVTEKLLQRAKMKLSDIDLFELNEAFASVVLRYMQAFEIPHDKINVNGGAIAMGHPLGATGAMIFGTVLDELERRDLNTALVTLCIGAGMGTATIIERV
;
A
#
# COMPACT_ATOMS: atom_id res chain seq x y z
N GLY A 1 -9.58 -20.32 -20.95
CA GLY A 1 -9.29 -20.06 -19.53
C GLY A 1 -9.42 -18.57 -19.25
N ILE A 2 -9.49 -18.16 -17.98
CA ILE A 2 -9.50 -16.74 -17.59
C ILE A 2 -8.07 -16.19 -17.69
N LYS A 3 -7.90 -14.99 -18.25
CA LYS A 3 -6.60 -14.31 -18.31
C LYS A 3 -6.25 -13.77 -16.92
N PRO A 4 -5.15 -14.21 -16.28
CA PRO A 4 -4.72 -13.63 -15.01
C PRO A 4 -4.24 -12.19 -15.23
N ARG A 5 -4.46 -11.31 -14.23
CA ARG A 5 -4.11 -9.88 -14.28
C ARG A 5 -2.89 -9.55 -13.42
N ALA A 6 -2.81 -10.16 -12.25
CA ALA A 6 -1.68 -10.03 -11.33
C ALA A 6 -1.49 -11.27 -10.47
N ARG A 7 -0.35 -11.32 -9.79
CA ARG A 7 0.00 -12.28 -8.73
C ARG A 7 0.33 -11.55 -7.44
N ILE A 8 -0.04 -12.14 -6.31
CA ILE A 8 0.43 -11.68 -5.00
C ILE A 8 1.84 -12.22 -4.78
N ARG A 9 2.82 -11.32 -4.60
CA ARG A 9 4.22 -11.70 -4.37
C ARG A 9 4.51 -12.01 -2.91
N ALA A 10 4.01 -11.15 -2.03
CA ALA A 10 4.13 -11.30 -0.59
C ALA A 10 3.05 -10.47 0.11
N PHE A 11 2.73 -10.85 1.34
CA PHE A 11 1.94 -10.05 2.26
C PHE A 11 2.52 -10.16 3.66
N ALA A 12 2.29 -9.13 4.48
CA ALA A 12 2.73 -9.08 5.86
C ALA A 12 1.69 -8.36 6.73
N ASN A 13 1.62 -8.77 7.99
CA ASN A 13 0.88 -8.09 9.05
C ASN A 13 1.81 -7.83 10.23
N ILE A 14 1.58 -6.75 10.96
CA ILE A 14 2.31 -6.42 12.18
C ILE A 14 1.40 -5.71 13.20
N GLY A 15 1.77 -5.80 14.47
CA GLY A 15 1.32 -4.88 15.52
C GLY A 15 2.44 -3.90 15.86
N SER A 16 2.09 -2.64 16.06
CA SER A 16 2.95 -1.51 16.39
C SER A 16 2.39 -0.78 17.63
N GLU A 17 3.00 0.33 18.02
CA GLU A 17 2.63 1.08 19.23
C GLU A 17 1.16 1.55 19.21
N PRO A 18 0.29 1.04 20.10
CA PRO A 18 -1.15 1.30 20.05
C PRO A 18 -1.55 2.74 20.36
N VAL A 19 -0.74 3.52 21.09
CA VAL A 19 -1.07 4.93 21.41
C VAL A 19 -0.84 5.83 20.19
N LEU A 20 0.27 5.64 19.48
CA LEU A 20 0.53 6.32 18.21
C LEU A 20 -0.38 5.79 17.10
N MET A 21 -0.72 4.50 17.15
CA MET A 21 -1.69 3.74 16.34
C MET A 21 -1.41 3.67 14.83
N LEU A 22 -0.95 4.74 14.20
CA LEU A 22 -0.97 4.94 12.76
C LEU A 22 0.43 4.90 12.10
N THR A 23 1.46 4.48 12.83
CA THR A 23 2.82 4.26 12.28
C THR A 23 3.02 2.88 11.65
N GLY A 24 2.07 1.95 11.88
CA GLY A 24 2.11 0.58 11.39
C GLY A 24 2.43 0.39 9.89
N PRO A 25 2.03 1.28 8.96
CA PRO A 25 2.40 1.16 7.54
C PRO A 25 3.90 1.12 7.28
N VAL A 26 4.70 1.88 8.04
CA VAL A 26 6.17 1.90 7.89
C VAL A 26 6.74 0.55 8.29
N ASP A 27 6.44 0.10 9.51
CA ASP A 27 6.99 -1.14 10.06
C ASP A 27 6.57 -2.38 9.24
N VAL A 28 5.31 -2.42 8.79
CA VAL A 28 4.83 -3.55 7.97
C VAL A 28 5.45 -3.55 6.57
N THR A 29 5.75 -2.37 6.01
CA THR A 29 6.41 -2.24 4.70
C THR A 29 7.83 -2.77 4.77
N GLU A 30 8.61 -2.41 5.80
CA GLU A 30 9.96 -2.93 5.99
C GLU A 30 9.96 -4.46 6.12
N LYS A 31 9.06 -4.99 6.97
CA LYS A 31 8.86 -6.43 7.14
C LYS A 31 8.49 -7.12 5.82
N LEU A 32 7.61 -6.51 5.03
CA LEU A 32 7.15 -7.04 3.75
C LEU A 32 8.29 -7.08 2.72
N LEU A 33 9.05 -5.99 2.58
CA LEU A 33 10.19 -5.90 1.66
C LEU A 33 11.28 -6.92 2.01
N GLN A 34 11.61 -7.07 3.30
CA GLN A 34 12.54 -8.10 3.77
C GLN A 34 12.04 -9.51 3.42
N ARG A 35 10.75 -9.80 3.65
CA ARG A 35 10.13 -11.09 3.32
C ARG A 35 10.15 -11.36 1.82
N ALA A 36 9.86 -10.36 1.00
CA ALA A 36 9.82 -10.45 -0.45
C ALA A 36 11.24 -10.45 -1.08
N LYS A 37 12.27 -10.11 -0.30
CA LYS A 37 13.64 -9.84 -0.78
C LYS A 37 13.67 -8.74 -1.85
N MET A 38 12.86 -7.71 -1.65
CA MET A 38 12.71 -6.56 -2.55
C MET A 38 13.18 -5.28 -1.87
N LYS A 39 13.44 -4.26 -2.68
CA LYS A 39 13.77 -2.90 -2.26
C LYS A 39 12.60 -1.98 -2.59
N LEU A 40 12.54 -0.82 -1.94
CA LEU A 40 11.59 0.25 -2.30
C LEU A 40 11.70 0.66 -3.77
N SER A 41 12.91 0.63 -4.33
CA SER A 41 13.18 0.94 -5.74
C SER A 41 12.52 -0.02 -6.73
N ASP A 42 12.11 -1.20 -6.27
CA ASP A 42 11.47 -2.22 -7.10
C ASP A 42 9.95 -2.00 -7.20
N ILE A 43 9.41 -1.00 -6.49
CA ILE A 43 7.98 -0.68 -6.47
C ILE A 43 7.72 0.51 -7.42
N ASP A 44 6.82 0.31 -8.38
CA ASP A 44 6.42 1.34 -9.33
C ASP A 44 5.41 2.31 -8.71
N LEU A 45 4.39 1.76 -8.02
CA LEU A 45 3.30 2.52 -7.40
C LEU A 45 3.06 2.07 -5.94
N PHE A 46 2.75 3.04 -5.09
CA PHE A 46 2.35 2.85 -3.71
C PHE A 46 0.91 3.26 -3.52
N GLU A 47 0.15 2.43 -2.83
CA GLU A 47 -1.23 2.71 -2.48
C GLU A 47 -1.39 2.56 -0.97
N LEU A 48 -1.46 3.69 -0.28
CA LEU A 48 -1.64 3.76 1.17
C LEU A 48 -3.00 4.38 1.47
N ASN A 49 -3.84 3.65 2.21
CA ASN A 49 -5.12 4.18 2.67
C ASN A 49 -4.95 5.52 3.40
N GLU A 50 -5.65 6.54 2.92
CA GLU A 50 -5.59 7.91 3.45
C GLU A 50 -6.52 8.09 4.66
N ALA A 51 -6.33 7.30 5.71
CA ALA A 51 -7.12 7.44 6.94
C ALA A 51 -6.99 8.86 7.52
N PHE A 52 -5.77 9.40 7.49
CA PHE A 52 -5.46 10.79 7.79
C PHE A 52 -4.26 11.24 6.95
N ALA A 53 -4.21 12.52 6.56
CA ALA A 53 -3.10 13.09 5.79
C ALA A 53 -1.74 12.89 6.47
N SER A 54 -1.68 13.00 7.80
CA SER A 54 -0.46 12.81 8.58
C SER A 54 0.14 11.39 8.43
N VAL A 55 -0.69 10.37 8.24
CA VAL A 55 -0.23 8.98 8.03
C VAL A 55 0.50 8.86 6.70
N VAL A 56 -0.07 9.43 5.65
CA VAL A 56 0.52 9.43 4.30
C VAL A 56 1.83 10.20 4.30
N LEU A 57 1.83 11.42 4.84
CA LEU A 57 3.03 12.26 4.90
C LEU A 57 4.15 11.61 5.74
N ARG A 58 3.82 10.96 6.86
CA ARG A 58 4.80 10.23 7.67
C ARG A 58 5.38 9.03 6.92
N TYR A 59 4.56 8.31 6.14
CA TYR A 59 4.99 7.19 5.32
C TYR A 59 5.92 7.65 4.18
N MET A 60 5.55 8.71 3.47
CA MET A 60 6.38 9.31 2.44
C MET A 60 7.71 9.82 2.99
N GLN A 61 7.70 10.47 4.16
CA GLN A 61 8.92 10.92 4.84
C GLN A 61 9.84 9.75 5.22
N ALA A 62 9.28 8.60 5.62
CA ALA A 62 10.05 7.43 6.02
C ALA A 62 10.90 6.85 4.89
N PHE A 63 10.34 6.88 3.68
CA PHE A 63 10.83 6.14 2.53
C PHE A 63 11.20 7.03 1.33
N GLU A 64 11.15 8.34 1.52
CA GLU A 64 11.41 9.37 0.51
C GLU A 64 10.59 9.13 -0.78
N ILE A 65 9.33 8.70 -0.62
CA ILE A 65 8.45 8.37 -1.75
C ILE A 65 7.98 9.67 -2.43
N PRO A 66 8.18 9.82 -3.75
CA PRO A 66 7.75 11.01 -4.46
C PRO A 66 6.22 11.01 -4.65
N HIS A 67 5.63 12.20 -4.69
CA HIS A 67 4.18 12.40 -4.81
C HIS A 67 3.58 11.77 -6.08
N ASP A 68 4.37 11.59 -7.15
CA ASP A 68 3.92 11.01 -8.41
C ASP A 68 3.86 9.47 -8.42
N LYS A 69 4.24 8.83 -7.30
CA LYS A 69 4.21 7.37 -7.11
C LYS A 69 3.23 6.88 -6.05
N ILE A 70 2.68 7.75 -5.20
CA ILE A 70 1.78 7.36 -4.11
C ILE A 70 0.37 7.91 -4.32
N ASN A 71 -0.65 7.05 -4.18
CA ASN A 71 -2.07 7.41 -4.27
C ASN A 71 -2.37 8.23 -5.53
N VAL A 72 -1.83 7.80 -6.67
CA VAL A 72 -1.76 8.60 -7.91
C VAL A 72 -3.11 8.88 -8.56
N ASN A 73 -4.16 8.15 -8.14
CA ASN A 73 -5.54 8.33 -8.56
C ASN A 73 -6.42 8.96 -7.47
N GLY A 74 -5.79 9.58 -6.45
CA GLY A 74 -6.45 10.05 -5.23
C GLY A 74 -6.70 8.92 -4.23
N GLY A 75 -7.16 9.27 -3.03
CA GLY A 75 -7.44 8.27 -1.99
C GLY A 75 -8.65 8.59 -1.12
N ALA A 76 -8.66 8.01 0.08
CA ALA A 76 -9.81 8.00 0.98
C ALA A 76 -10.22 9.38 1.50
N ILE A 77 -9.33 10.39 1.49
CA ILE A 77 -9.71 11.77 1.83
C ILE A 77 -10.74 12.30 0.83
N ALA A 78 -10.58 11.96 -0.45
CA ALA A 78 -11.48 12.41 -1.52
C ALA A 78 -12.67 11.45 -1.73
N MET A 79 -12.40 10.14 -1.70
CA MET A 79 -13.36 9.11 -2.14
C MET A 79 -14.08 8.39 -0.98
N GLY A 80 -13.65 8.63 0.26
CA GLY A 80 -14.18 7.99 1.45
C GLY A 80 -13.51 6.66 1.81
N HIS A 81 -13.75 6.22 3.06
CA HIS A 81 -13.16 5.02 3.65
C HIS A 81 -14.24 4.06 4.18
N PRO A 82 -14.89 3.25 3.32
CA PRO A 82 -15.77 2.17 3.77
C PRO A 82 -14.91 1.05 4.39
N LEU A 83 -14.61 1.19 5.69
CA LEU A 83 -13.63 0.44 6.48
C LEU A 83 -13.26 -0.95 5.91
N GLY A 84 -14.19 -1.92 5.98
CA GLY A 84 -13.94 -3.30 5.59
C GLY A 84 -13.77 -3.55 4.08
N ALA A 85 -14.23 -2.63 3.23
CA ALA A 85 -14.12 -2.73 1.78
C ALA A 85 -12.84 -2.06 1.22
N THR A 86 -12.29 -1.08 1.94
CA THR A 86 -11.26 -0.18 1.38
C THR A 86 -10.01 -0.92 0.93
N GLY A 87 -9.55 -1.92 1.69
CA GLY A 87 -8.37 -2.70 1.30
C GLY A 87 -8.52 -3.39 -0.07
N ALA A 88 -9.71 -3.91 -0.38
CA ALA A 88 -9.99 -4.51 -1.68
C ALA A 88 -10.17 -3.45 -2.78
N MET A 89 -10.77 -2.30 -2.46
CA MET A 89 -10.97 -1.20 -3.41
C MET A 89 -9.62 -0.66 -3.90
N ILE A 90 -8.74 -0.26 -2.98
CA ILE A 90 -7.44 0.35 -3.35
C ILE A 90 -6.50 -0.67 -4.00
N PHE A 91 -6.62 -1.96 -3.66
CA PHE A 91 -5.94 -3.04 -4.37
C PHE A 91 -6.35 -3.10 -5.84
N GLY A 92 -7.67 -3.03 -6.11
CA GLY A 92 -8.19 -2.97 -7.48
C GLY A 92 -7.73 -1.72 -8.21
N THR A 93 -7.81 -0.56 -7.55
CA THR A 93 -7.38 0.73 -8.11
C THR A 93 -5.93 0.70 -8.57
N VAL A 94 -5.00 0.22 -7.74
CA VAL A 94 -3.58 0.21 -8.13
C VAL A 94 -3.28 -0.83 -9.21
N LEU A 95 -4.01 -1.94 -9.24
CA LEU A 95 -3.90 -2.94 -10.32
C LEU A 95 -4.35 -2.35 -11.67
N ASP A 96 -5.52 -1.69 -11.69
CA ASP A 96 -6.01 -1.00 -12.89
C ASP A 96 -5.00 0.07 -13.35
N GLU A 97 -4.37 0.78 -12.41
CA GLU A 97 -3.38 1.81 -12.72
C GLU A 97 -2.05 1.25 -13.24
N LEU A 98 -1.58 0.11 -12.70
CA LEU A 98 -0.43 -0.60 -13.26
C LEU A 98 -0.68 -1.00 -14.71
N GLU A 99 -1.87 -1.57 -15.00
CA GLU A 99 -2.26 -1.95 -16.36
C GLU A 99 -2.36 -0.72 -17.28
N ARG A 100 -2.93 0.38 -16.80
CA ARG A 100 -3.08 1.63 -17.57
C ARG A 100 -1.74 2.27 -17.92
N ARG A 101 -0.74 2.17 -17.04
CA ARG A 101 0.61 2.75 -17.24
C ARG A 101 1.64 1.78 -17.82
N ASP A 102 1.27 0.53 -18.08
CA ASP A 102 2.18 -0.56 -18.45
C ASP A 102 3.35 -0.74 -17.43
N LEU A 103 3.01 -0.60 -16.15
CA LEU A 103 3.92 -0.83 -15.02
C LEU A 103 3.77 -2.25 -14.47
N ASN A 104 4.65 -2.67 -13.55
CA ASN A 104 4.72 -4.07 -13.14
C ASN A 104 4.37 -4.29 -11.67
N THR A 105 4.85 -3.46 -10.75
CA THR A 105 4.85 -3.78 -9.32
C THR A 105 4.24 -2.68 -8.48
N ALA A 106 3.30 -3.04 -7.60
CA ALA A 106 2.73 -2.11 -6.63
C ALA A 106 2.77 -2.65 -5.21
N LEU A 107 2.83 -1.73 -4.25
CA LEU A 107 2.69 -2.02 -2.83
C LEU A 107 1.42 -1.36 -2.30
N VAL A 108 0.53 -2.17 -1.73
CA VAL A 108 -0.71 -1.73 -1.09
C VAL A 108 -0.57 -1.86 0.42
N THR A 109 -0.87 -0.82 1.18
CA THR A 109 -0.78 -0.86 2.65
C THR A 109 -1.86 -0.04 3.35
N LEU A 110 -2.22 -0.44 4.57
CA LEU A 110 -3.20 0.22 5.42
C LEU A 110 -2.70 0.29 6.86
N CYS A 111 -2.93 1.43 7.52
CA CYS A 111 -2.94 1.51 8.98
C CYS A 111 -4.24 0.88 9.51
N ILE A 112 -4.20 0.30 10.69
CA ILE A 112 -5.33 -0.38 11.31
C ILE A 112 -5.41 0.05 12.78
N GLY A 113 -6.64 0.14 13.30
CA GLY A 113 -6.87 0.46 14.71
C GLY A 113 -6.09 -0.44 15.66
N ALA A 114 -5.80 0.07 16.85
CA ALA A 114 -4.98 -0.59 17.87
C ALA A 114 -3.53 -0.90 17.44
N GLY A 115 -2.98 -0.09 16.53
CA GLY A 115 -1.57 -0.16 16.16
C GLY A 115 -1.25 -1.22 15.12
N MET A 116 -2.23 -1.83 14.45
CA MET A 116 -1.94 -2.85 13.45
C MET A 116 -1.58 -2.23 12.09
N GLY A 117 -0.85 -2.99 11.27
CA GLY A 117 -0.53 -2.64 9.90
C GLY A 117 -0.59 -3.87 9.00
N THR A 118 -1.06 -3.69 7.77
CA THR A 118 -1.04 -4.73 6.72
C THR A 118 -0.44 -4.16 5.45
N ALA A 119 0.29 -4.99 4.70
CA ALA A 119 0.77 -4.63 3.38
C ALA A 119 0.87 -5.84 2.45
N THR A 120 0.70 -5.60 1.15
CA THR A 120 0.76 -6.60 0.08
C THR A 120 1.57 -6.05 -1.10
N ILE A 121 2.46 -6.86 -1.68
CA ILE A 121 3.08 -6.58 -2.98
C ILE A 121 2.33 -7.37 -4.05
N ILE A 122 1.93 -6.69 -5.11
CA ILE A 122 1.37 -7.29 -6.31
C ILE A 122 2.29 -7.08 -7.50
N GLU A 123 2.27 -8.04 -8.43
CA GLU A 123 2.94 -7.93 -9.72
C GLU A 123 1.98 -8.30 -10.85
N ARG A 124 1.95 -7.48 -11.90
CA ARG A 124 1.20 -7.76 -13.14
C ARG A 124 1.76 -9.01 -13.84
N VAL A 125 0.91 -9.70 -14.61
CA VAL A 125 1.28 -10.89 -15.42
C VAL A 125 0.92 -10.74 -16.89
#